data_AF-A0A4U0ZXX7-F1
#
_entry.id   AF-A0A4U0ZXX7-F1
#
_cell.length_a   1.000
_cell.length_b   1.000
_cell.length_c   1.000
_cell.angle_alpha   90.00
_cell.angle_beta   90.00
_cell.angle_gamma   90.00
#
_symmetry.space_group_name_H-M   'P 1'
#
loop_
_entity.id
_entity.type
_entity.pdbx_description
1 polymer ?
#
loop_
_entity_poly.entity_id
_entity_poly.type
_entity_poly.pdbx_seq_one_letter_code
_entity_poly.pdbx_strand_id
1 'polypeptide(L)'
;MKKFLLALCVLSVPCSSVAGWFGPDNYEDCILENSKGVDSDVAARLVHNACRKKFPTDEEIRMKKICDDMKTLSFEEAKKRYPDVGFFDCTQMITD
;
A
#
# COMPACT_ATOMS: atom_id res chain seq x y z
N MET A 1 -10.31 -26.98 46.36
CA MET A 1 -9.29 -25.96 46.03
C MET A 1 -8.69 -26.18 44.63
N LYS A 2 -9.54 -26.23 43.58
CA LYS A 2 -9.11 -26.46 42.17
C LYS A 2 -9.44 -25.26 41.26
N LYS A 3 -10.39 -24.41 41.69
CA LYS A 3 -10.84 -23.20 40.99
C LYS A 3 -9.82 -22.06 41.06
N PHE A 4 -8.99 -22.03 42.11
CA PHE A 4 -7.92 -21.03 42.28
C PHE A 4 -6.71 -21.29 41.37
N LEU A 5 -6.45 -22.54 40.99
CA LEU A 5 -5.35 -22.89 40.08
C LEU A 5 -5.60 -22.43 38.64
N LEU A 6 -6.87 -22.41 38.20
CA LEU A 6 -7.25 -21.91 36.88
C LEU A 6 -7.15 -20.39 36.76
N ALA A 7 -7.41 -19.66 37.86
CA ALA A 7 -7.32 -18.20 37.88
C ALA A 7 -5.87 -17.69 37.78
N LEU A 8 -4.89 -18.45 38.27
CA LEU A 8 -3.48 -18.06 38.25
C LEU A 8 -2.83 -18.22 36.86
N CYS A 9 -3.29 -19.18 36.04
CA CYS A 9 -2.75 -19.40 34.69
C CYS A 9 -3.14 -18.32 33.67
N VAL A 10 -4.24 -17.60 33.89
CA VAL A 10 -4.71 -16.54 32.98
C VAL A 10 -3.88 -15.26 33.12
N LEU A 11 -3.25 -15.04 34.29
CA LEU A 11 -2.45 -13.84 34.57
C LEU A 11 -0.98 -13.97 34.13
N SER A 12 -0.53 -15.15 33.73
CA SER A 12 0.87 -15.39 33.33
C SER A 12 1.07 -15.50 31.82
N VAL A 13 0.03 -15.27 31.00
CA VAL A 13 0.19 -15.25 29.54
C VAL A 13 0.68 -13.86 29.14
N PRO A 14 1.95 -13.70 28.71
CA PRO A 14 2.36 -12.45 28.09
C PRO A 14 1.51 -12.26 26.84
N CYS A 15 0.72 -11.19 26.85
CA CYS A 15 -0.03 -10.76 25.67
C CYS A 15 0.98 -10.16 24.69
N SER A 16 1.67 -11.01 23.93
CA SER A 16 2.50 -10.57 22.82
C SER A 16 1.57 -9.96 21.78
N SER A 17 1.68 -8.65 21.57
CA SER A 17 0.96 -7.94 20.53
C SER A 17 1.48 -8.42 19.18
N VAL A 18 0.74 -9.32 18.53
CA VAL A 18 0.96 -9.65 17.12
C VAL A 18 0.16 -8.63 16.30
N ALA A 19 0.85 -7.64 15.74
CA ALA A 19 0.28 -6.84 14.66
C ALA A 19 0.09 -7.76 13.43
N GLY A 20 -1.01 -7.61 12.69
CA GLY A 20 -1.21 -8.31 11.41
C GLY A 20 -1.93 -9.67 11.46
N TRP A 21 -3.08 -9.81 12.13
CA TRP A 21 -3.92 -11.03 11.98
C TRP A 21 -4.44 -11.21 10.54
N PHE A 22 -4.57 -10.11 9.77
CA PHE A 22 -5.20 -10.10 8.44
C PHE A 22 -4.27 -9.62 7.30
N GLY A 23 -2.96 -9.75 7.48
CA GLY A 23 -1.95 -9.31 6.50
C GLY A 23 -1.31 -7.97 6.86
N PRO A 24 -0.57 -7.36 5.92
CA PRO A 24 0.21 -6.16 6.20
C PRO A 24 -0.70 -4.94 6.35
N ASP A 25 -0.40 -4.09 7.35
CA ASP A 25 -1.21 -2.91 7.68
C ASP A 25 -0.72 -1.64 6.97
N ASN A 26 0.52 -1.63 6.48
CA ASN A 26 1.15 -0.52 5.78
C ASN A 26 2.07 -1.02 4.64
N TYR A 27 2.67 -0.06 3.92
CA TYR A 27 3.56 -0.35 2.79
C TYR A 27 4.81 -1.12 3.24
N GLU A 28 5.39 -0.73 4.35
CA GLU A 28 6.63 -1.25 4.91
C GLU A 28 6.49 -2.71 5.30
N ASP A 29 5.39 -3.06 5.99
CA ASP A 29 5.04 -4.43 6.34
C ASP A 29 4.79 -5.27 5.09
N CYS A 30 4.12 -4.70 4.08
CA CYS A 30 3.91 -5.36 2.80
C CYS A 30 5.24 -5.72 2.12
N ILE A 31 6.22 -4.81 2.13
CA ILE A 31 7.55 -5.09 1.58
C ILE A 31 8.27 -6.16 2.41
N LEU A 32 8.27 -6.05 3.73
CA LEU A 32 8.98 -6.99 4.61
C LEU A 32 8.43 -8.41 4.50
N GLU A 33 7.13 -8.57 4.28
CA GLU A 33 6.51 -9.88 4.08
C GLU A 33 6.80 -10.47 2.70
N ASN A 34 6.71 -9.65 1.65
CA ASN A 34 6.76 -10.12 0.26
C ASN A 34 8.17 -10.12 -0.37
N SER A 35 9.15 -9.47 0.26
CA SER A 35 10.55 -9.46 -0.21
C SER A 35 11.37 -10.67 0.25
N LYS A 36 10.81 -11.56 1.09
CA LYS A 36 11.53 -12.73 1.62
C LYS A 36 11.90 -13.69 0.49
N GLY A 37 13.19 -13.90 0.28
CA GLY A 37 13.71 -14.79 -0.76
C GLY A 37 13.70 -14.17 -2.17
N VAL A 38 13.46 -12.87 -2.29
CA VAL A 38 13.57 -12.13 -3.56
C VAL A 38 15.02 -11.70 -3.74
N ASP A 39 15.71 -12.32 -4.70
CA ASP A 39 17.11 -12.01 -5.02
C ASP A 39 17.26 -11.25 -6.36
N SER A 40 16.19 -11.23 -7.17
CA SER A 40 16.19 -10.54 -8.47
C SER A 40 15.65 -9.12 -8.35
N ASP A 41 16.38 -8.15 -8.91
CA ASP A 41 15.97 -6.74 -8.99
C ASP A 41 14.58 -6.56 -9.64
N VAL A 42 14.28 -7.37 -10.65
CA VAL A 42 12.98 -7.32 -11.35
C VAL A 42 11.87 -7.77 -10.40
N ALA A 43 12.08 -8.86 -9.68
CA ALA A 43 11.11 -9.35 -8.71
C ALA A 43 10.94 -8.38 -7.53
N ALA A 44 12.02 -7.75 -7.07
CA ALA A 44 11.96 -6.71 -6.04
C ALA A 44 11.10 -5.53 -6.50
N ARG A 45 11.31 -5.04 -7.73
CA ARG A 45 10.49 -3.96 -8.32
C ARG A 45 9.02 -4.34 -8.38
N LEU A 46 8.69 -5.56 -8.81
CA LEU A 46 7.31 -6.02 -8.85
C LEU A 46 6.65 -6.08 -7.45
N VAL A 47 7.41 -6.48 -6.43
CA VAL A 47 6.94 -6.45 -5.03
C VAL A 47 6.66 -5.01 -4.60
N HIS A 48 7.56 -4.08 -4.91
CA HIS A 48 7.37 -2.65 -4.63
C HIS A 48 6.08 -2.12 -5.27
N ASN A 49 5.85 -2.44 -6.53
CA ASN A 49 4.69 -1.95 -7.28
C ASN A 49 3.38 -2.58 -6.78
N ALA A 50 3.40 -3.86 -6.42
CA ALA A 50 2.27 -4.53 -5.80
C ALA A 50 1.90 -3.90 -4.45
N CYS A 51 2.90 -3.57 -3.62
CA CYS A 51 2.68 -2.91 -2.34
C CYS A 51 2.23 -1.45 -2.50
N ARG A 52 2.79 -0.69 -3.45
CA ARG A 52 2.33 0.67 -3.75
C ARG A 52 0.89 0.72 -4.23
N LYS A 53 0.47 -0.27 -5.03
CA LYS A 53 -0.92 -0.36 -5.47
C LYS A 53 -1.91 -0.59 -4.32
N LYS A 54 -1.49 -1.30 -3.26
CA LYS A 54 -2.30 -1.49 -2.04
C LYS A 54 -2.26 -0.27 -1.12
N PHE A 55 -1.11 0.36 -1.00
CA PHE A 55 -0.84 1.48 -0.11
C PHE A 55 -0.33 2.69 -0.92
N PRO A 56 -1.22 3.34 -1.69
CA PRO A 56 -0.83 4.49 -2.50
C PRO A 56 -0.55 5.71 -1.61
N THR A 57 0.42 6.51 -2.04
CA THR A 57 0.72 7.82 -1.45
C THR A 57 -0.32 8.87 -1.84
N ASP A 58 -0.36 9.98 -1.10
CA ASP A 58 -1.23 11.12 -1.42
C ASP A 58 -0.96 11.70 -2.81
N GLU A 59 0.32 11.69 -3.23
CA GLU A 59 0.74 12.12 -4.56
C GLU A 59 0.18 11.17 -5.63
N GLU A 60 0.31 9.86 -5.44
CA GLU A 60 -0.26 8.87 -6.36
C GLU A 60 -1.79 8.96 -6.42
N ILE A 61 -2.46 9.19 -5.29
CA ILE A 61 -3.92 9.40 -5.25
C ILE A 61 -4.30 10.65 -6.05
N ARG A 62 -3.58 11.76 -5.85
CA ARG A 62 -3.78 13.00 -6.60
C ARG A 62 -3.57 12.77 -8.09
N MET A 63 -2.47 12.11 -8.47
CA MET A 63 -2.13 11.87 -9.87
C MET A 63 -3.16 10.96 -10.53
N LYS A 64 -3.55 9.86 -9.88
CA LYS A 64 -4.61 8.97 -10.35
C LYS A 64 -5.90 9.74 -10.63
N LYS A 65 -6.29 10.63 -9.71
CA LYS A 65 -7.47 11.47 -9.89
C LYS A 65 -7.34 12.40 -11.10
N ILE A 66 -6.19 13.05 -11.27
CA ILE A 66 -5.92 13.91 -12.43
C ILE A 66 -6.06 13.10 -13.73
N CYS A 67 -5.48 11.91 -13.78
CA CYS A 67 -5.53 11.05 -14.95
C CYS A 67 -6.94 10.51 -15.24
N ASP A 68 -7.74 10.24 -14.22
CA ASP A 68 -9.14 9.86 -14.38
C ASP A 68 -10.00 11.05 -14.84
N ASP A 69 -9.74 12.25 -14.33
CA ASP A 69 -10.37 13.49 -14.80
C ASP A 69 -10.02 13.78 -16.27
N MET A 70 -8.77 13.60 -16.69
CA MET A 70 -8.34 13.81 -18.09
C MET A 70 -9.07 12.88 -19.09
N LYS A 71 -9.57 11.71 -18.66
CA LYS A 71 -10.38 10.83 -19.51
C LYS A 71 -11.80 11.35 -19.73
N THR A 72 -12.28 12.22 -18.84
CA THR A 72 -13.67 12.68 -18.82
C THR A 72 -13.82 14.14 -19.22
N LEU A 73 -12.78 14.95 -19.02
CA LEU A 73 -12.75 16.36 -19.39
C LEU A 73 -12.39 16.55 -20.87
N SER A 74 -12.92 17.62 -21.47
CA SER A 74 -12.40 18.07 -22.76
C SER A 74 -10.95 18.55 -22.62
N PHE A 75 -10.16 18.45 -23.70
CA PHE A 75 -8.74 18.82 -23.68
C PHE A 75 -8.51 20.26 -23.17
N GLU A 76 -9.39 21.20 -23.50
CA GLU A 76 -9.30 22.59 -23.02
C GLU A 76 -9.60 22.72 -21.53
N GLU A 77 -10.60 22.00 -21.01
CA GLU A 77 -10.93 21.98 -19.58
C GLU A 77 -9.82 21.31 -18.76
N ALA A 78 -9.28 20.20 -19.24
CA ALA A 78 -8.16 19.50 -18.61
C ALA A 78 -6.94 20.42 -18.51
N LYS A 79 -6.57 21.10 -19.62
CA LYS A 79 -5.45 22.05 -19.65
C LYS A 79 -5.67 23.25 -18.74
N LYS A 80 -6.90 23.74 -18.61
CA LYS A 80 -7.26 24.82 -17.69
C LYS A 80 -7.17 24.40 -16.23
N ARG A 81 -7.56 23.16 -15.93
CA ARG A 81 -7.62 22.61 -14.56
C ARG A 81 -6.26 22.12 -14.06
N TYR A 82 -5.43 21.59 -14.95
CA TYR A 82 -4.12 21.02 -14.67
C TYR A 82 -3.10 21.60 -15.66
N PRO A 83 -2.67 22.86 -15.48
CA PRO A 83 -1.75 23.53 -16.41
C PRO A 83 -0.32 23.01 -16.32
N ASP A 84 0.04 22.39 -15.20
CA ASP A 84 1.38 21.91 -14.84
C ASP A 84 1.60 20.41 -15.11
N VAL A 85 0.53 19.66 -15.43
CA VAL A 85 0.58 18.20 -15.58
C VAL A 85 0.46 17.82 -17.05
N GLY A 86 1.45 17.10 -17.58
CA GLY A 86 1.46 16.64 -18.96
C GLY A 86 0.66 15.34 -19.14
N PHE A 87 0.09 15.13 -20.33
CA PHE A 87 -0.62 13.89 -20.67
C PHE A 87 0.26 12.63 -20.50
N PHE A 88 1.58 12.76 -20.66
CA PHE A 88 2.52 11.65 -20.55
C PHE A 88 2.70 11.16 -19.10
N ASP A 89 2.52 12.02 -18.10
CA ASP A 89 2.73 11.71 -16.67
C ASP A 89 1.74 10.63 -16.17
N CYS A 90 0.57 10.54 -16.80
CA CYS A 90 -0.44 9.55 -16.49
C CYS A 90 -0.13 8.12 -16.98
N THR A 91 0.82 7.98 -17.90
CA THR A 91 1.12 6.70 -18.55
C THR A 91 2.08 5.85 -17.73
N GLN A 92 2.91 6.47 -16.87
CA GLN A 92 3.91 5.77 -16.05
C GLN A 92 3.32 4.94 -14.91
N MET A 93 2.06 5.16 -14.50
CA MET A 93 1.40 4.33 -13.47
C MET A 93 1.05 2.90 -13.93
N ILE A 94 1.19 2.58 -15.22
CA ILE A 94 0.82 1.26 -15.80
C ILE A 94 2.06 0.39 -16.06
N THR A 95 3.25 1.00 -16.16
CA THR A 95 4.47 0.32 -16.66
C THR A 95 5.55 0.07 -15.62
N ASP A 96 5.39 0.54 -14.39
CA ASP A 96 6.19 0.07 -13.26
C ASP A 96 5.42 -1.03 -12.51
#